data_AF-A0AAP3EN16-F1
#
_entry.id   AF-A0AAP3EN16-F1
#
_cell.length_a   1.000
_cell.length_b   1.000
_cell.length_c   1.000
_cell.angle_alpha   90.00
_cell.angle_beta   90.00
_cell.angle_gamma   90.00
#
_symmetry.space_group_name_H-M   'P 1'
#
loop_
_entity.id
_entity.type
_entity.pdbx_description
1 polymer ?
#
loop_
_entity_poly.entity_id
_entity_poly.type
_entity_poly.pdbx_seq_one_letter_code
_entity_poly.pdbx_strand_id
1 'polypeptide(L)'
;PVLIARRCGCPVVVAPKRADAVRLLEQSGEVDIIITDDGLQHYALARDIELVVVDGARRFGNACLLPMGPLREPITRLKRVDAIICN
;
A
#
# COMPACT_ATOMS: atom_id res chain seq x y z
N PRO A 1 11.65 2.67 4.36
CA PRO A 1 11.19 3.65 5.37
C PRO A 1 12.04 4.94 5.49
N VAL A 2 13.37 4.85 5.68
CA VAL A 2 14.23 6.05 5.88
C VAL A 2 14.20 7.00 4.68
N LEU A 3 14.17 6.46 3.45
CA LEU A 3 14.07 7.27 2.22
C LEU A 3 12.76 8.10 2.18
N ILE A 4 11.64 7.50 2.56
CA ILE A 4 10.33 8.16 2.59
C ILE A 4 10.35 9.28 3.63
N ALA A 5 10.80 8.99 4.85
CA ALA A 5 10.89 9.98 5.93
C ALA A 5 11.72 11.22 5.52
N ARG A 6 12.88 11.00 4.89
CA ARG A 6 13.75 12.08 4.42
C ARG A 6 13.15 12.91 3.28
N ARG A 7 12.35 12.31 2.40
CA ARG A 7 11.75 13.01 1.24
C ARG A 7 10.46 13.74 1.58
N CYS A 8 9.64 13.17 2.45
CA CYS A 8 8.30 13.67 2.72
C CYS A 8 8.26 14.67 3.89
N GLY A 9 9.23 14.62 4.81
CA GLY A 9 9.24 15.50 5.98
C GLY A 9 8.04 15.29 6.92
N CYS A 10 7.31 14.19 6.80
CA CYS A 10 6.17 13.82 7.62
C CYS A 10 6.53 12.72 8.63
N PRO A 11 5.72 12.53 9.69
CA PRO A 11 5.87 11.41 10.61
C PRO A 11 5.82 10.07 9.87
N VAL A 12 6.82 9.21 10.09
CA VAL A 12 6.89 7.86 9.52
C VAL A 12 7.09 6.86 10.63
N VAL A 13 6.16 5.93 10.78
CA VAL A 13 6.22 4.85 11.76
C VAL A 13 6.35 3.51 11.04
N VAL A 14 7.19 2.63 11.60
CA VAL A 14 7.37 1.26 11.10
C VAL A 14 7.07 0.30 12.25
N ALA A 15 6.20 -0.66 12.01
CA ALA A 15 5.93 -1.74 12.93
C ALA A 15 5.71 -3.05 12.17
N PRO A 16 6.11 -4.22 12.71
CA PRO A 16 5.79 -5.51 12.11
C PRO A 16 4.27 -5.71 11.93
N LYS A 17 3.48 -5.21 12.88
CA LYS A 17 2.02 -5.15 12.80
C LYS A 17 1.60 -3.73 12.44
N ARG A 18 1.06 -3.54 11.23
CA ARG A 18 0.70 -2.21 10.74
C ARG A 18 -0.33 -1.49 11.60
N ALA A 19 -1.27 -2.22 12.21
CA ALA A 19 -2.26 -1.64 13.11
C ALA A 19 -1.63 -0.96 14.35
N ASP A 20 -0.46 -1.41 14.79
CA ASP A 20 0.25 -0.79 15.91
C ASP A 20 0.92 0.52 15.47
N ALA A 21 1.42 0.58 14.23
CA ALA A 21 1.93 1.82 13.65
C ALA A 21 0.84 2.88 13.46
N VAL A 22 -0.35 2.46 12.99
CA VAL A 22 -1.52 3.34 12.86
C VAL A 22 -1.93 3.90 14.22
N ARG A 23 -2.07 3.04 15.23
CA ARG A 23 -2.43 3.47 16.58
C ARG A 23 -1.45 4.49 17.16
N LEU A 24 -0.15 4.32 16.90
CA LEU A 24 0.86 5.29 17.35
C LEU A 24 0.69 6.66 16.67
N LEU A 25 0.39 6.68 15.37
CA LEU A 25 0.15 7.91 14.61
C LEU A 25 -1.15 8.60 15.05
N GLU A 26 -2.22 7.85 15.28
CA GLU A 26 -3.48 8.40 15.78
C GLU A 26 -3.32 9.04 17.17
N GLN A 27 -2.51 8.41 18.04
CA GLN A 27 -2.26 8.90 19.40
C GLN A 27 -1.42 10.18 19.44
N SER A 28 -0.59 10.46 18.43
CA SER A 28 0.15 11.72 18.40
C SER A 28 -0.77 12.92 18.16
N GLY A 29 -1.91 12.71 17.49
CA GLY A 29 -2.82 13.78 17.10
C GLY A 29 -2.22 14.76 16.08
N GLU A 30 -1.11 14.39 15.45
CA GLU A 30 -0.35 15.24 14.52
C GLU A 30 -0.72 15.01 13.04
N VAL A 31 -1.57 14.02 12.76
CA VAL A 31 -1.88 13.59 11.39
C VAL A 31 -3.38 13.48 11.15
N ASP A 32 -3.83 14.01 10.02
CA ASP A 32 -5.22 13.88 9.55
C ASP A 32 -5.41 12.65 8.65
N ILE A 33 -4.35 12.22 7.97
CA ILE A 33 -4.37 11.15 6.97
C ILE A 33 -3.16 10.24 7.18
N ILE A 34 -3.41 8.94 7.16
CA ILE A 34 -2.37 7.90 7.25
C ILE A 34 -2.25 7.21 5.90
N ILE A 35 -1.02 7.19 5.35
CA ILE A 35 -0.72 6.51 4.09
C ILE A 35 0.14 5.28 4.38
N THR A 36 -0.29 4.12 3.88
CA THR A 36 0.45 2.88 4.03
C THR A 36 1.18 2.50 2.74
N ASP A 37 2.50 2.52 2.76
CA ASP A 37 3.33 2.02 1.65
C ASP A 37 3.23 0.49 1.54
N ASP A 38 2.95 -0.05 0.36
CA ASP A 38 2.73 -1.50 0.09
C ASP A 38 1.67 -2.16 1.01
N GLY A 39 0.57 -1.44 1.30
CA GLY A 39 -0.45 -1.87 2.28
C GLY A 39 -1.53 -2.84 1.79
N LEU A 40 -1.68 -3.01 0.48
CA LEU A 40 -2.82 -3.71 -0.11
C LEU A 40 -2.92 -5.17 0.32
N GLN A 41 -1.78 -5.83 0.55
CA GLN A 41 -1.72 -7.24 0.96
C GLN A 41 -1.92 -7.43 2.47
N HIS A 42 -1.98 -6.34 3.24
CA HIS A 42 -2.14 -6.37 4.70
C HIS A 42 -3.62 -6.33 5.07
N TYR A 43 -4.35 -7.40 4.76
CA TYR A 43 -5.80 -7.48 4.91
C TYR A 43 -6.35 -7.21 6.32
N ALA A 44 -5.55 -7.45 7.37
CA ALA A 44 -5.96 -7.16 8.74
C ALA A 44 -5.94 -5.66 9.08
N LEU A 45 -5.33 -4.83 8.24
CA LEU A 45 -5.34 -3.39 8.38
C LEU A 45 -6.61 -2.82 7.73
N ALA A 46 -7.45 -2.19 8.54
CA ALA A 46 -8.58 -1.41 8.03
C ALA A 46 -8.04 -0.25 7.17
N ARG A 47 -8.66 -0.03 6.00
CA ARG A 47 -8.38 1.15 5.18
C ARG A 47 -9.66 1.62 4.53
N ASP A 48 -9.84 2.92 4.51
CA ASP A 48 -11.00 3.57 3.90
C ASP A 48 -10.87 3.67 2.38
N ILE A 49 -9.63 3.78 1.88
CA ILE A 49 -9.31 3.92 0.45
C ILE A 49 -8.15 2.99 0.08
N GLU A 50 -8.30 2.29 -1.04
CA GLU A 50 -7.28 1.45 -1.67
C GLU A 50 -6.88 2.00 -3.04
N LEU A 51 -5.60 2.32 -3.19
CA LEU A 51 -5.01 2.78 -4.45
C LEU A 51 -4.03 1.72 -4.96
N VAL A 52 -4.23 1.23 -6.18
CA VAL A 52 -3.29 0.31 -6.83
C VAL A 52 -2.49 1.06 -7.88
N VAL A 53 -1.16 0.91 -7.85
CA VAL A 53 -0.28 1.39 -8.91
C VAL A 53 0.04 0.25 -9.87
N VAL A 54 -0.21 0.47 -11.16
CA VAL A 54 0.10 -0.46 -12.26
C VAL A 54 1.13 0.20 -13.18
N ASP A 55 2.25 -0.49 -13.39
CA ASP A 55 3.26 -0.07 -14.37
C ASP A 55 2.64 -0.04 -15.78
N GLY A 56 2.63 1.13 -16.41
CA GLY A 56 1.99 1.34 -17.70
C GLY A 56 2.65 0.59 -18.86
N ALA A 57 3.97 0.35 -18.77
CA ALA A 57 4.74 -0.36 -19.78
C ALA A 57 4.65 -1.88 -19.59
N ARG A 58 4.87 -2.36 -18.37
CA ARG A 58 4.89 -3.80 -18.04
C ARG A 58 3.50 -4.38 -17.84
N ARG A 59 2.53 -3.58 -17.41
CA ARG A 59 1.16 -3.97 -17.05
C ARG A 59 1.18 -5.21 -16.14
N PHE A 60 0.55 -6.31 -16.56
CA PHE A 60 0.40 -7.53 -15.76
C PHE A 60 1.38 -8.65 -16.13
N GLY A 61 2.37 -8.40 -17.00
CA GLY A 61 3.29 -9.44 -17.47
C GLY A 61 2.57 -10.61 -18.12
N ASN A 62 2.85 -11.84 -17.68
CA ASN A 62 2.19 -13.06 -18.16
C ASN A 62 0.85 -13.37 -17.47
N ALA A 63 0.33 -12.44 -16.66
CA ALA A 63 -0.90 -12.56 -15.88
C ALA A 63 -0.95 -13.72 -14.87
N CYS A 64 0.17 -14.41 -14.64
CA CYS A 64 0.26 -15.48 -13.65
C CYS A 64 0.65 -14.94 -12.27
N LEU A 65 0.18 -15.62 -11.23
CA LEU A 65 0.61 -15.39 -9.85
C LEU A 65 2.03 -15.93 -9.62
N LEU A 66 2.70 -15.42 -8.60
CA LEU A 66 3.94 -16.00 -8.08
C LEU A 66 3.73 -17.49 -7.72
N PRO A 67 4.70 -18.37 -8.03
CA PRO A 67 5.99 -18.09 -8.65
C PRO A 67 5.98 -18.07 -10.20
N MET A 68 4.87 -18.45 -10.85
CA MET A 68 4.77 -18.58 -12.32
C MET A 68 4.79 -17.23 -13.05
N GLY A 69 4.39 -16.16 -12.37
CA GLY A 69 4.38 -14.79 -12.91
C GLY A 69 4.62 -13.74 -11.84
N PRO A 70 4.63 -12.45 -12.21
CA PRO A 70 5.03 -11.36 -11.31
C PRO A 70 3.91 -10.92 -10.34
N LEU A 71 2.68 -11.39 -10.53
CA LEU A 71 1.54 -10.92 -9.75
C LEU A 71 1.54 -11.54 -8.35
N ARG A 72 1.40 -10.70 -7.33
CA ARG A 72 1.19 -11.20 -5.96
C ARG A 72 -0.27 -11.52 -5.66
N GLU A 73 -1.19 -10.97 -6.44
CA GLU A 73 -2.64 -11.14 -6.31
C GLU A 73 -3.30 -11.24 -7.69
N PRO A 74 -4.46 -11.91 -7.80
CA PRO A 74 -5.15 -12.02 -9.09
C PRO A 74 -5.59 -10.65 -9.62
N ILE A 75 -5.59 -10.48 -10.95
CA ILE A 75 -6.04 -9.24 -11.61
C ILE A 75 -7.48 -8.87 -11.21
N THR A 76 -8.31 -9.86 -10.87
CA THR A 76 -9.67 -9.62 -10.36
C THR A 76 -9.73 -8.79 -9.08
N ARG A 77 -8.62 -8.68 -8.33
CA ARG A 77 -8.50 -7.81 -7.15
C ARG A 77 -8.70 -6.34 -7.49
N LEU A 78 -8.34 -5.93 -8.71
CA LEU A 78 -8.51 -4.57 -9.22
C LEU A 78 -9.98 -4.13 -9.28
N LYS A 79 -10.93 -5.07 -9.25
CA LYS A 79 -12.37 -4.75 -9.21
C LYS A 79 -12.85 -4.27 -7.83
N ARG A 80 -12.00 -4.38 -6.81
CA ARG A 80 -12.35 -4.11 -5.40
C ARG A 80 -11.62 -2.91 -4.81
N VAL A 81 -10.81 -2.22 -5.62
CA VAL A 81 -10.03 -1.05 -5.18
C VAL A 81 -10.71 0.22 -5.66
N ASP A 82 -10.46 1.33 -4.97
CA ASP A 82 -11.12 2.60 -5.25
C ASP A 82 -10.55 3.30 -6.48
N ALA A 83 -9.24 3.15 -6.72
CA ALA A 83 -8.62 3.66 -7.93
C ALA A 83 -7.40 2.86 -8.39
N ILE A 84 -7.16 2.91 -9.70
CA ILE A 84 -5.99 2.33 -10.37
C ILE A 84 -5.20 3.48 -10.99
N ILE A 85 -3.94 3.60 -10.60
CA ILE A 85 -3.01 4.61 -11.08
C ILE A 85 -2.04 3.92 -12.05
N CYS A 86 -1.98 4.39 -13.29
CA CYS A 86 -1.00 3.92 -14.26
C CYS A 86 0.20 4.86 -14.28
N ASN A 87 1.40 4.34 -14.01
CA ASN A 87 2.65 5.12 -14.03
C ASN A 87 3.54 4.83 -15.24
#